data_AF-A0A2G6QL22-F1
#
_entry.id   AF-A0A2G6QL22-F1
#
_cell.length_a   1.000
_cell.length_b   1.000
_cell.length_c   1.000
_cell.angle_alpha   90.00
_cell.angle_beta   90.00
_cell.angle_gamma   90.00
#
_symmetry.space_group_name_H-M   'P 1'
#
loop_
_entity.id
_entity.type
_entity.pdbx_description
1 polymer ?
#
loop_
_entity_poly.entity_id
_entity_poly.type
_entity_poly.pdbx_seq_one_letter_code
_entity_poly.pdbx_strand_id
1 'polypeptide(L)'
;MGSLLLFKPILKILQDKNIIDKKIMSGSIKDNRSSFYSISYNSMNSKGIAVFNVIILDSKHYISLIELRIQSRIFKFSLSEILKLYKTELKK
;
A
#
# COMPACT_ATOMS: atom_id res chain seq x y z
N MET A 1 -6.36 -6.08 -16.44
CA MET A 1 -5.41 -5.03 -15.99
C MET A 1 -6.05 -3.88 -15.19
N GLY A 2 -7.36 -3.83 -14.93
CA GLY A 2 -8.03 -2.74 -14.18
C GLY A 2 -7.96 -2.80 -12.64
N SER A 3 -7.07 -3.61 -12.06
CA SER A 3 -7.02 -3.90 -10.62
C SER A 3 -5.74 -3.46 -9.92
N LEU A 4 -4.82 -2.81 -10.63
CA LEU A 4 -3.55 -2.32 -10.07
C LEU A 4 -3.63 -0.83 -9.74
N LEU A 5 -3.13 -0.46 -8.58
CA LEU A 5 -3.04 0.90 -8.08
C LEU A 5 -1.58 1.25 -7.88
N LEU A 6 -1.18 2.49 -8.19
CA LEU A 6 0.17 2.95 -7.88
C LEU A 6 0.38 2.87 -6.36
N PHE A 7 1.47 2.20 -5.96
CA PHE A 7 1.73 1.93 -4.55
C PHE A 7 2.06 3.21 -3.78
N LYS A 8 2.88 4.11 -4.36
CA LYS A 8 3.34 5.32 -3.67
C LYS A 8 2.20 6.26 -3.22
N PRO A 9 1.19 6.58 -4.05
CA PRO A 9 0.04 7.37 -3.59
C PRO A 9 -0.79 6.66 -2.50
N ILE A 10 -1.01 5.34 -2.63
CA ILE A 10 -1.74 4.56 -1.61
C ILE A 10 -0.99 4.59 -0.28
N LEU A 11 0.31 4.33 -0.29
CA LEU A 11 1.18 4.39 0.89
C LEU A 11 1.05 5.74 1.60
N LYS A 12 1.18 6.84 0.85
CA LYS A 12 1.06 8.19 1.39
C LYS A 12 -0.30 8.42 2.06
N ILE A 13 -1.40 8.05 1.42
CA ILE A 13 -2.75 8.23 1.98
C ILE A 13 -2.91 7.44 3.28
N LEU A 14 -2.42 6.20 3.33
CA LEU A 14 -2.50 5.37 4.53
C LEU A 14 -1.68 5.96 5.70
N GLN A 15 -0.53 6.57 5.40
CA GLN A 15 0.31 7.26 6.39
C GLN A 15 -0.33 8.57 6.87
N ASP A 16 -0.85 9.38 5.95
CA ASP A 16 -1.51 10.65 6.29
C ASP A 16 -2.79 10.44 7.12
N LYS A 17 -3.45 9.29 6.93
CA LYS A 17 -4.60 8.86 7.74
C LYS A 17 -4.24 8.19 9.07
N ASN A 18 -2.95 8.12 9.41
CA ASN A 18 -2.46 7.38 10.59
C ASN A 18 -3.01 5.94 10.64
N ILE A 19 -3.06 5.24 9.50
CA ILE A 19 -3.41 3.81 9.47
C ILE A 19 -2.15 2.98 9.69
N ILE A 20 -1.06 3.38 9.03
CA ILE A 20 0.27 2.77 9.15
C ILE A 20 1.31 3.85 9.45
N ASP A 21 2.43 3.45 10.03
CA ASP A 21 3.53 4.34 10.37
C ASP A 21 4.28 4.83 9.11
N LYS A 22 5.02 5.93 9.26
CA LYS A 22 5.90 6.51 8.24
C LYS A 22 7.16 5.68 8.03
N LYS A 23 7.65 5.01 9.07
CA LYS A 23 8.86 4.19 9.02
C LYS A 23 8.55 2.78 8.51
N ILE A 24 9.38 2.32 7.58
CA ILE A 24 9.40 0.92 7.16
C ILE A 24 9.88 0.09 8.34
N MET A 25 9.15 -0.97 8.67
CA MET A 25 9.53 -1.89 9.74
C MET A 25 10.52 -2.94 9.22
N SER A 26 10.17 -3.60 8.12
CA SER A 26 11.03 -4.55 7.42
C SER A 26 10.64 -4.62 5.94
N GLY A 27 11.52 -5.14 5.10
CA GLY A 27 11.21 -5.36 3.69
C GLY A 27 12.17 -6.35 3.07
N SER A 28 11.66 -7.14 2.14
CA SER A 28 12.50 -7.97 1.29
C SER A 28 13.25 -7.05 0.34
N ILE A 29 14.57 -7.19 0.29
CA ILE A 29 15.44 -6.44 -0.62
C ILE A 29 14.94 -6.64 -2.05
N LYS A 30 14.83 -5.54 -2.79
CA LYS A 30 14.57 -5.49 -4.23
C LYS A 30 15.61 -6.37 -4.94
N ASP A 31 15.28 -7.63 -5.18
CA ASP A 31 16.06 -8.45 -6.10
C ASP A 31 15.75 -7.93 -7.50
N ASN A 32 16.77 -7.48 -8.22
CA ASN A 32 16.63 -6.95 -9.59
C ASN A 32 16.05 -7.97 -10.58
N ARG A 33 15.95 -9.25 -10.18
CA ARG A 33 15.30 -10.33 -10.94
C ARG A 33 13.82 -10.53 -10.59
N SER A 34 13.33 -9.92 -9.51
CA SER A 34 11.98 -10.15 -9.01
C SER A 34 11.01 -9.08 -9.48
N SER A 35 9.89 -9.49 -10.06
CA SER A 35 8.75 -8.62 -10.42
C SER A 35 7.88 -8.26 -9.21
N PHE A 36 8.24 -8.74 -8.01
CA PHE A 36 7.51 -8.49 -6.77
C PHE A 36 8.45 -8.37 -5.58
N TYR A 37 8.05 -7.56 -4.59
CA TYR A 37 8.68 -7.51 -3.27
C TYR A 37 7.64 -7.25 -2.18
N SER A 38 7.95 -7.62 -0.95
CA SER A 38 7.07 -7.33 0.20
C SER A 38 7.71 -6.26 1.09
N ILE A 39 6.88 -5.34 1.57
CA ILE A 39 7.29 -4.26 2.47
C ILE A 39 6.31 -4.17 3.63
N SER A 40 6.84 -3.96 4.84
CA SER A 40 6.04 -3.97 6.06
C SER A 40 6.12 -2.66 6.83
N TYR A 41 5.01 -2.29 7.45
CA TYR A 41 4.86 -1.10 8.29
C TYR A 41 4.15 -1.48 9.58
N ASN A 42 4.45 -0.78 10.68
CA ASN A 42 3.64 -0.90 11.89
C ASN A 42 2.27 -0.26 11.64
N SER A 43 1.22 -0.89 12.14
CA SER A 43 -0.09 -0.26 12.26
C SER A 43 -0.06 0.79 13.37
N MET A 44 -0.67 1.94 13.11
CA MET A 44 -0.78 3.01 14.11
C MET A 44 -1.98 2.79 15.03
N ASN A 45 -3.02 2.11 14.55
CA ASN A 45 -4.29 1.94 15.26
C ASN A 45 -4.50 0.51 15.79
N SER A 46 -3.55 -0.40 15.56
CA SER A 46 -3.61 -1.78 16.05
C SER A 46 -2.22 -2.32 16.39
N LYS A 47 -2.15 -3.32 17.29
CA LYS A 47 -0.91 -4.05 17.58
C LYS A 47 -0.60 -5.06 16.47
N GLY A 48 -0.28 -4.59 15.26
CA GLY A 48 -0.06 -5.44 14.10
C GLY A 48 0.86 -4.84 13.04
N ILE A 49 1.27 -5.68 12.09
CA ILE A 49 2.18 -5.33 11.00
C ILE A 49 1.40 -5.37 9.67
N ALA A 50 1.40 -4.26 8.94
CA ALA A 50 0.84 -4.15 7.61
C ALA A 50 1.87 -4.58 6.57
N VAL A 51 1.68 -5.74 5.95
CA VAL A 51 2.58 -6.25 4.89
C VAL A 51 1.93 -6.01 3.53
N PHE A 52 2.64 -5.31 2.64
CA PHE A 52 2.21 -5.03 1.28
C PHE A 52 3.09 -5.75 0.27
N ASN A 53 2.48 -6.51 -0.63
CA ASN A 53 3.10 -7.10 -1.80
C ASN A 53 3.02 -6.10 -2.95
N VAL A 54 4.19 -5.64 -3.36
CA VAL A 54 4.35 -4.61 -4.38
C VAL A 54 4.84 -5.27 -5.66
N ILE A 55 4.11 -5.03 -6.74
CA ILE A 55 4.39 -5.51 -8.08
C ILE A 55 5.18 -4.43 -8.84
N ILE A 56 6.26 -4.81 -9.51
CA ILE A 56 7.07 -3.92 -10.33
C ILE A 56 6.72 -4.16 -11.81
N LEU A 57 6.21 -3.13 -12.48
CA LEU A 57 5.90 -3.12 -13.92
C LEU A 57 6.34 -1.79 -14.52
N ASP A 58 7.06 -1.80 -15.64
CA ASP A 58 7.55 -0.59 -16.33
C ASP A 58 8.25 0.41 -15.39
N SER A 59 9.11 -0.11 -14.51
CA SER A 59 9.83 0.66 -13.47
C SER A 59 8.92 1.38 -12.45
N LYS A 60 7.62 1.05 -12.42
CA LYS A 60 6.63 1.58 -11.48
C LYS A 60 6.18 0.50 -10.50
N HIS A 61 5.76 0.95 -9.33
CA HIS A 61 5.42 0.10 -8.19
C HIS A 61 3.91 0.12 -7.98
N TYR A 62 3.31 -1.06 -7.92
CA TYR A 62 1.87 -1.25 -7.88
C TYR A 62 1.45 -2.16 -6.73
N ILE A 63 0.20 -2.01 -6.31
CA ILE A 63 -0.48 -2.94 -5.42
C ILE A 63 -1.81 -3.36 -6.05
N SER A 64 -2.26 -4.57 -5.79
CA SER A 64 -3.58 -5.00 -6.22
C SER A 64 -4.70 -4.41 -5.35
N LEU A 65 -5.85 -4.11 -5.96
CA LEU A 65 -7.05 -3.69 -5.24
C LEU A 65 -7.54 -4.74 -4.25
N ILE A 66 -7.33 -6.03 -4.56
CA ILE A 66 -7.67 -7.15 -3.67
C ILE A 66 -6.87 -7.04 -2.38
N GLU A 67 -5.58 -6.79 -2.50
CA GLU A 67 -4.72 -6.63 -1.33
C GLU A 67 -5.12 -5.42 -0.50
N LEU A 68 -5.39 -4.29 -1.13
CA LEU A 68 -5.88 -3.10 -0.41
C LEU A 68 -7.20 -3.37 0.33
N ARG A 69 -8.09 -4.20 -0.24
CA ARG A 69 -9.34 -4.66 0.41
C ARG A 69 -9.07 -5.59 1.59
N ILE A 70 -8.06 -6.45 1.53
CA ILE A 70 -7.66 -7.29 2.66
C ILE A 70 -7.14 -6.39 3.79
N GLN A 71 -6.23 -5.47 3.47
CA GLN A 71 -5.70 -4.51 4.45
C GLN A 71 -6.79 -3.65 5.07
N SER A 72 -7.81 -3.25 4.30
CA SER A 72 -8.93 -2.45 4.80
C SER A 72 -9.74 -3.17 5.88
N ARG A 73 -9.86 -4.49 5.78
CA ARG A 73 -10.54 -5.32 6.79
C ARG A 73 -9.68 -5.48 8.04
N ILE A 74 -8.39 -5.76 7.87
CA ILE A 74 -7.45 -5.99 8.98
C ILE A 74 -7.26 -4.72 9.81
N PHE A 75 -7.04 -3.58 9.15
CA PHE A 75 -6.77 -2.29 9.79
C PHE A 75 -8.01 -1.39 9.91
N LYS A 76 -9.19 -1.92 9.59
CA LYS A 76 -10.50 -1.27 9.77
C LYS A 76 -10.59 0.15 9.18
N PHE A 77 -10.13 0.32 7.94
CA PHE A 77 -10.29 1.58 7.19
C PHE A 77 -11.30 1.45 6.04
N SER A 78 -11.87 2.58 5.63
CA SER A 78 -12.83 2.62 4.52
C SER A 78 -12.12 2.54 3.16
N LEU A 79 -12.28 1.42 2.45
CA LEU A 79 -11.70 1.25 1.11
C LEU A 79 -12.22 2.32 0.13
N SER A 80 -13.51 2.66 0.18
CA SER A 80 -14.10 3.65 -0.73
C SER A 80 -13.53 5.05 -0.51
N GLU A 81 -13.25 5.42 0.74
CA GLU A 81 -12.60 6.68 1.10
C GLU A 81 -11.17 6.73 0.55
N ILE A 82 -10.38 5.67 0.76
CA ILE A 82 -9.01 5.59 0.24
C ILE A 82 -8.99 5.69 -1.29
N LEU A 83 -9.92 5.03 -1.99
CA LEU A 83 -10.03 5.12 -3.45
C LEU A 83 -10.43 6.53 -3.93
N LYS A 84 -11.27 7.24 -3.18
CA LYS A 84 -11.62 8.64 -3.49
C LYS A 84 -10.39 9.55 -3.34
N LEU A 85 -9.64 9.41 -2.25
CA LEU A 85 -8.40 10.16 -2.00
C LEU A 85 -7.32 9.85 -3.04
N TYR A 86 -7.21 8.57 -3.45
CA TYR A 86 -6.30 8.13 -4.49
C TYR A 86 -6.55 8.85 -5.82
N LYS A 87 -7.82 8.95 -6.25
CA LYS A 87 -8.17 9.71 -7.47
C LYS A 87 -7.79 11.19 -7.37
N THR A 88 -7.84 11.77 -6.18
CA THR A 88 -7.41 13.16 -5.95
C THR A 88 -5.89 13.30 -6.00
N GLU A 89 -5.14 12.39 -5.37
CA GLU A 89 -3.66 12.42 -5.40
C GLU A 89 -3.08 12.18 -6.80
N LEU A 90 -3.76 11.43 -7.68
CA LEU A 90 -3.31 11.24 -9.07
C LEU A 90 -3.48 12.48 -9.96
N LYS A 91 -4.29 13.46 -9.55
CA LYS A 91 -4.55 14.68 -10.32
C LYS A 91 -3.62 15.83 -9.94
N LYS A 92 -2.81 15.66 -8.89
CA LYS A 92 -1.78 16.60 -8.46
C LYS A 92 -0.46 16.29 -9.15
#